data_AF-A0A2D6TJE9-F1
#
_entry.id   AF-A0A2D6TJE9-F1
#
_cell.length_a   1.000
_cell.length_b   1.000
_cell.length_c   1.000
_cell.angle_alpha   90.00
_cell.angle_beta   90.00
_cell.angle_gamma   90.00
#
_symmetry.space_group_name_H-M   'P 1'
#
loop_
_entity.id
_entity.type
_entity.pdbx_description
1 polymer ?
#
loop_
_entity_poly.entity_id
_entity_poly.type
_entity_poly.pdbx_seq_one_letter_code
_entity_poly.pdbx_strand_id
1 'polypeptide(L)'
;MELKLLLKKKKRKEAKAEVQEEVKEELMPEQRMAVHALQKQLQVLKLKEWLILFGFIGGAAALRVPMQAVPSAEPLTFFAILAGWLFGRNKGFLAGASSLYISNFFMFGGQGPWSIFQAVGFGIAGWLGGTLRKKASYLEVMIVAVTATLAFEIIMNAFTPFMIGTSIFVAFALALPFIMVHLVSNIIFALALPFAKKFIEKKGGFNEKDICINILDKYGITSKLNWLKKFRRKEKLPG
;
A
#
# COMPACT_ATOMS: atom_id res chain seq x y z
N MET A 1 -15.69 -16.29 -26.25
CA MET A 1 -14.59 -16.25 -25.25
C MET A 1 -15.11 -16.11 -23.82
N GLU A 2 -16.14 -15.30 -23.56
CA GLU A 2 -16.72 -15.07 -22.23
C GLU A 2 -17.37 -16.30 -21.57
N LEU A 3 -18.07 -17.14 -22.34
CA LEU A 3 -18.77 -18.32 -21.81
C LEU A 3 -17.82 -19.32 -21.12
N LYS A 4 -16.64 -19.57 -21.73
CA LYS A 4 -15.58 -20.42 -21.15
C LYS A 4 -15.03 -19.82 -19.85
N LEU A 5 -14.99 -18.49 -19.75
CA LEU A 5 -14.49 -17.76 -18.59
C LEU A 5 -15.49 -17.78 -17.42
N LEU A 6 -16.78 -17.70 -17.73
CA LEU A 6 -17.87 -17.85 -16.76
C LEU A 6 -17.96 -19.29 -16.21
N LEU A 7 -17.89 -20.30 -17.09
CA LEU A 7 -17.82 -21.71 -16.68
C LEU A 7 -16.62 -22.00 -15.78
N LYS A 8 -15.46 -21.43 -16.11
CA LYS A 8 -14.25 -21.56 -15.27
C LYS A 8 -14.43 -20.90 -13.90
N LYS A 9 -15.12 -19.75 -13.81
CA LYS A 9 -15.44 -19.07 -12.54
C LYS A 9 -16.45 -19.88 -11.71
N LYS A 10 -17.47 -20.47 -12.34
CA LYS A 10 -18.51 -21.30 -11.70
C LYS A 10 -17.90 -22.57 -11.10
N LYS A 11 -17.14 -23.34 -11.89
CA LYS A 11 -16.40 -24.51 -11.41
C LYS A 11 -15.44 -24.19 -10.25
N ARG A 12 -14.80 -23.02 -10.27
CA ARG A 12 -13.92 -22.55 -9.18
C ARG A 12 -14.68 -22.18 -7.90
N LYS A 13 -15.95 -21.81 -8.00
CA LYS A 13 -16.83 -21.53 -6.86
C LYS A 13 -17.35 -22.83 -6.27
N GLU A 14 -17.79 -23.76 -7.11
CA GLU A 14 -18.27 -25.08 -6.71
C GLU A 14 -17.17 -25.88 -6.01
N ALA A 15 -15.98 -26.00 -6.63
CA ALA A 15 -14.82 -26.65 -6.00
C ALA A 15 -14.34 -25.95 -4.70
N LYS A 16 -14.69 -24.67 -4.50
CA LYS A 16 -14.43 -24.00 -3.21
C LYS A 16 -15.49 -24.33 -2.17
N ALA A 17 -16.74 -24.50 -2.58
CA ALA A 17 -17.84 -24.86 -1.70
C ALA A 17 -17.68 -26.30 -1.20
N GLU A 18 -17.35 -27.24 -2.09
CA GLU A 18 -17.08 -28.65 -1.77
C GLU A 18 -15.93 -28.80 -0.76
N VAL A 19 -14.77 -28.19 -1.03
CA VAL A 19 -13.63 -28.19 -0.09
C VAL A 19 -14.00 -27.57 1.26
N GLN A 20 -14.94 -26.62 1.27
CA GLN A 20 -15.38 -25.94 2.48
C GLN A 20 -16.44 -26.72 3.25
N GLU A 21 -17.16 -27.64 2.59
CA GLU A 21 -18.05 -28.63 3.20
C GLU A 21 -17.27 -29.83 3.74
N GLU A 22 -16.30 -30.38 3.01
CA GLU A 22 -15.41 -31.45 3.51
C GLU A 22 -14.65 -31.03 4.77
N VAL A 23 -14.12 -29.80 4.79
CA VAL A 23 -13.46 -29.23 5.99
C VAL A 23 -14.45 -29.12 7.15
N LYS A 24 -15.72 -28.76 6.87
CA LYS A 24 -16.73 -28.69 7.93
C LYS A 24 -17.00 -30.09 8.45
N GLU A 25 -17.22 -31.09 7.59
CA GLU A 25 -17.55 -32.45 7.99
C GLU A 25 -16.51 -33.09 8.91
N GLU A 26 -15.22 -32.93 8.64
CA GLU A 26 -14.13 -33.45 9.48
C GLU A 26 -13.99 -32.78 10.86
N LEU A 27 -14.49 -31.56 11.05
CA LEU A 27 -14.30 -30.79 12.29
C LEU A 27 -15.41 -31.10 13.32
N MET A 28 -15.01 -31.26 14.59
CA MET A 28 -15.96 -31.33 15.71
C MET A 28 -16.82 -30.05 15.78
N PRO A 29 -18.08 -30.11 16.27
CA PRO A 29 -18.98 -28.95 16.34
C PRO A 29 -18.35 -27.71 17.02
N GLU A 30 -17.61 -27.93 18.10
CA GLU A 30 -16.87 -26.89 18.84
C GLU A 30 -15.75 -26.27 17.99
N GLN A 31 -15.02 -27.09 17.24
CA GLN A 31 -13.97 -26.64 16.34
C GLN A 31 -14.54 -25.86 15.16
N ARG A 32 -15.70 -26.27 14.61
CA ARG A 32 -16.41 -25.52 13.56
C ARG A 32 -16.76 -24.11 14.03
N MET A 33 -17.30 -23.99 15.26
CA MET A 33 -17.63 -22.71 15.87
C MET A 33 -16.38 -21.84 16.07
N ALA A 34 -15.28 -22.39 16.58
CA ALA A 34 -14.03 -21.67 16.76
C ALA A 34 -13.44 -21.16 15.44
N VAL A 35 -13.49 -21.97 14.39
CA VAL A 35 -13.02 -21.59 13.04
C VAL A 35 -13.89 -20.50 12.45
N HIS A 36 -15.21 -20.59 12.62
CA HIS A 36 -16.12 -19.54 12.17
C HIS A 36 -15.89 -18.21 12.91
N ALA A 37 -15.66 -18.26 14.22
CA ALA A 37 -15.32 -17.10 15.03
C ALA A 37 -13.99 -16.45 14.56
N LEU A 38 -12.95 -17.27 14.31
CA LEU A 38 -11.67 -16.80 13.76
C LEU A 38 -11.82 -16.18 12.36
N GLN A 39 -12.67 -16.75 11.51
CA GLN A 39 -12.97 -16.18 10.20
C GLN A 39 -13.62 -14.80 10.31
N LYS A 40 -14.58 -14.64 11.22
CA LYS A 40 -15.23 -13.34 11.50
C LYS A 40 -14.24 -12.32 12.07
N GLN A 41 -13.41 -12.72 13.03
CA GLN A 41 -12.32 -11.90 13.56
C GLN A 41 -11.39 -11.41 12.43
N LEU A 42 -10.97 -12.31 11.53
CA LEU A 42 -10.11 -11.94 10.41
C LEU A 42 -10.78 -10.97 9.43
N GLN A 43 -12.10 -11.08 9.22
CA GLN A 43 -12.86 -10.11 8.41
C GLN A 43 -12.87 -8.72 9.06
N VAL A 44 -13.08 -8.64 10.37
CA VAL A 44 -13.03 -7.39 11.13
C VAL A 44 -11.65 -6.75 11.06
N LEU A 45 -10.59 -7.53 11.25
CA LEU A 45 -9.21 -7.05 11.11
C LEU A 45 -8.91 -6.51 9.71
N LYS A 46 -9.42 -7.18 8.67
CA LYS A 46 -9.28 -6.72 7.28
C LYS A 46 -10.02 -5.40 7.06
N LEU A 47 -11.19 -5.21 7.66
CA LEU A 47 -11.93 -3.96 7.59
C LEU A 47 -11.14 -2.83 8.27
N LYS A 48 -10.59 -3.08 9.46
CA LYS A 48 -9.72 -2.12 10.17
C LYS A 48 -8.51 -1.72 9.31
N GLU A 49 -7.88 -2.68 8.64
CA GLU A 49 -6.75 -2.42 7.74
C GLU A 49 -7.14 -1.47 6.58
N TRP A 50 -8.30 -1.70 5.95
CA TRP A 50 -8.80 -0.82 4.89
C TRP A 50 -9.20 0.56 5.41
N LEU A 51 -9.81 0.64 6.58
CA LEU A 51 -10.17 1.92 7.22
C LEU A 51 -8.93 2.78 7.46
N ILE A 52 -7.86 2.19 7.98
CA ILE A 52 -6.59 2.91 8.18
C ILE A 52 -5.97 3.32 6.84
N LEU A 53 -6.02 2.45 5.82
CA LEU A 53 -5.54 2.79 4.48
C LEU A 53 -6.29 3.98 3.87
N PHE A 54 -7.62 4.02 4.00
CA PHE A 54 -8.42 5.16 3.56
C PHE A 54 -8.14 6.41 4.39
N GLY A 55 -7.90 6.27 5.70
CA GLY A 55 -7.44 7.35 6.55
C GLY A 55 -6.10 7.94 6.09
N PHE A 56 -5.15 7.10 5.66
CA PHE A 56 -3.89 7.57 5.07
C PHE A 56 -4.11 8.29 3.75
N ILE A 57 -4.98 7.77 2.89
CA ILE A 57 -5.30 8.38 1.60
C ILE A 57 -5.93 9.77 1.79
N GLY A 58 -6.95 9.86 2.65
CA GLY A 58 -7.61 11.12 2.96
C GLY A 58 -6.70 12.10 3.68
N GLY A 59 -5.93 11.64 4.67
CA GLY A 59 -4.98 12.45 5.42
C GLY A 59 -3.85 13.00 4.56
N ALA A 60 -3.30 12.18 3.65
CA ALA A 60 -2.30 12.62 2.68
C ALA A 60 -2.86 13.71 1.77
N ALA A 61 -4.06 13.50 1.23
CA ALA A 61 -4.70 14.46 0.35
C ALA A 61 -5.01 15.78 1.07
N ALA A 62 -5.53 15.72 2.30
CA ALA A 62 -5.83 16.90 3.09
C ALA A 62 -4.57 17.68 3.49
N LEU A 63 -3.50 17.01 3.91
CA LEU A 63 -2.25 17.66 4.29
C LEU A 63 -1.48 18.23 3.10
N ARG A 64 -1.73 17.74 1.87
CA ARG A 64 -1.15 18.32 0.66
C ARG A 64 -1.67 19.73 0.36
N VAL A 65 -2.93 20.02 0.69
CA VAL A 65 -3.57 21.33 0.41
C VAL A 65 -2.79 22.51 1.01
N PRO A 66 -2.52 22.59 2.32
CA PRO A 66 -1.74 23.70 2.88
C PRO A 66 -0.29 23.72 2.40
N MET A 67 0.25 22.57 1.99
CA MET A 67 1.61 22.45 1.48
C MET A 67 1.79 23.02 0.07
N GLN A 68 0.73 23.41 -0.63
CA GLN A 68 0.84 24.11 -1.92
C GLN A 68 1.62 25.43 -1.83
N ALA A 69 1.76 26.01 -0.63
CA ALA A 69 2.60 27.18 -0.38
C ALA A 69 4.10 26.90 -0.58
N VAL A 70 4.53 25.63 -0.48
CA VAL A 70 5.91 25.21 -0.70
C VAL A 70 5.92 24.16 -1.82
N PRO A 71 6.19 24.57 -3.07
CA PRO A 71 6.17 23.66 -4.21
C PRO A 71 7.05 22.42 -3.98
N SER A 72 6.53 21.25 -4.38
CA SER A 72 7.19 19.94 -4.25
C SER A 72 7.44 19.41 -2.83
N ALA A 73 7.08 20.15 -1.78
CA ALA A 73 7.14 19.64 -0.41
C ALA A 73 5.82 18.94 -0.03
N GLU A 74 5.66 17.67 -0.41
CA GLU A 74 4.38 16.97 -0.28
C GLU A 74 4.46 15.76 0.65
N PRO A 75 3.52 15.57 1.59
CA PRO A 75 3.55 14.44 2.52
C PRO A 75 3.08 13.12 1.88
N LEU A 76 2.83 13.07 0.56
CA LEU A 76 2.29 11.90 -0.11
C LEU A 76 3.25 10.71 -0.06
N THR A 77 4.54 10.95 -0.27
CA THR A 77 5.60 9.93 -0.17
C THR A 77 5.62 9.30 1.21
N PHE A 78 5.44 10.09 2.27
CA PHE A 78 5.36 9.61 3.65
C PHE A 78 4.21 8.62 3.84
N PHE A 79 2.98 9.00 3.48
CA PHE A 79 1.83 8.11 3.63
C PHE A 79 1.91 6.87 2.75
N ALA A 80 2.44 7.02 1.52
CA ALA A 80 2.63 5.90 0.62
C ALA A 80 3.63 4.87 1.20
N ILE A 81 4.81 5.33 1.64
CA ILE A 81 5.82 4.46 2.25
C ILE A 81 5.28 3.80 3.52
N LEU A 82 4.60 4.56 4.38
CA LEU A 82 4.01 4.03 5.61
C LEU A 82 2.97 2.94 5.33
N ALA A 83 2.08 3.17 4.35
CA ALA A 83 1.10 2.18 3.91
C ALA A 83 1.77 0.92 3.35
N GLY A 84 2.84 1.08 2.57
CA GLY A 84 3.65 -0.02 2.08
C GLY A 84 4.30 -0.82 3.20
N TRP A 85 4.91 -0.12 4.16
CA TRP A 85 5.65 -0.73 5.26
C TRP A 85 4.73 -1.49 6.23
N LEU A 86 3.51 -1.01 6.44
CA LEU A 86 2.50 -1.65 7.29
C LEU A 86 1.74 -2.79 6.58
N PHE A 87 1.35 -2.59 5.32
CA PHE A 87 0.34 -3.44 4.65
C PHE A 87 0.86 -4.14 3.38
N GLY A 88 2.14 -3.97 3.08
CA GLY A 88 2.84 -4.57 1.95
C GLY A 88 2.73 -3.78 0.65
N ARG A 89 3.60 -4.15 -0.30
CA ARG A 89 3.87 -3.41 -1.56
C ARG A 89 2.62 -3.00 -2.35
N ASN A 90 1.68 -3.93 -2.51
CA ASN A 90 0.47 -3.68 -3.32
C ASN A 90 -0.45 -2.61 -2.69
N LYS A 91 -0.56 -2.61 -1.36
CA LYS A 91 -1.42 -1.65 -0.65
C LYS A 91 -0.72 -0.30 -0.53
N GLY A 92 0.60 -0.29 -0.36
CA GLY A 92 1.41 0.92 -0.48
C GLY A 92 1.27 1.59 -1.84
N PHE A 93 1.40 0.82 -2.93
CA PHE A 93 1.19 1.35 -4.28
C PHE A 93 -0.19 1.97 -4.46
N LEU A 94 -1.23 1.22 -4.06
CA LEU A 94 -2.59 1.70 -4.14
C LEU A 94 -2.79 2.98 -3.32
N ALA A 95 -2.24 3.05 -2.11
CA ALA A 95 -2.33 4.24 -1.26
C ALA A 95 -1.66 5.44 -1.94
N GLY A 96 -0.40 5.33 -2.37
CA GLY A 96 0.30 6.43 -3.02
C GLY A 96 -0.39 6.95 -4.28
N ALA A 97 -0.78 6.05 -5.19
CA ALA A 97 -1.49 6.42 -6.41
C ALA A 97 -2.86 7.07 -6.12
N SER A 98 -3.62 6.51 -5.18
CA SER A 98 -4.96 7.03 -4.82
C SER A 98 -4.87 8.37 -4.09
N SER A 99 -3.90 8.53 -3.17
CA SER A 99 -3.66 9.78 -2.44
C SER A 99 -3.42 10.93 -3.39
N LEU A 100 -2.52 10.74 -4.36
CA LEU A 100 -2.32 11.74 -5.39
C LEU A 100 -3.60 12.00 -6.16
N TYR A 101 -4.20 10.96 -6.73
CA TYR A 101 -5.36 11.13 -7.61
C TYR A 101 -6.50 11.89 -6.91
N ILE A 102 -6.77 11.56 -5.63
CA ILE A 102 -7.78 12.26 -4.83
C ILE A 102 -7.34 13.69 -4.51
N SER A 103 -6.08 13.89 -4.11
CA SER A 103 -5.59 15.22 -3.76
C SER A 103 -5.64 16.21 -4.93
N ASN A 104 -5.43 15.74 -6.17
CA ASN A 104 -5.47 16.59 -7.36
C ASN A 104 -6.84 17.26 -7.59
N PHE A 105 -7.94 16.75 -7.03
CA PHE A 105 -9.25 17.43 -7.08
C PHE A 105 -9.31 18.70 -6.22
N PHE A 106 -8.42 18.82 -5.23
CA PHE A 106 -8.34 19.97 -4.32
C PHE A 106 -7.19 20.92 -4.66
N MET A 107 -6.29 20.51 -5.56
CA MET A 107 -5.16 21.34 -5.98
C MET A 107 -5.58 22.33 -7.07
N PHE A 108 -4.94 23.50 -7.10
CA PHE A 108 -5.21 24.54 -8.12
C PHE A 108 -4.91 24.07 -9.55
N GLY A 109 -3.92 23.19 -9.73
CA GLY A 109 -3.57 22.61 -11.04
C GLY A 109 -4.52 21.51 -11.53
N GLY A 110 -5.39 20.99 -10.67
CA GLY A 110 -6.35 19.95 -11.04
C GLY A 110 -5.70 18.65 -11.54
N GLN A 111 -6.45 17.96 -12.42
CA GLN A 111 -6.00 16.76 -13.11
C GLN A 111 -5.48 17.09 -14.50
N GLY A 112 -4.46 16.37 -14.96
CA GLY A 112 -4.00 16.44 -16.35
C GLY A 112 -3.20 15.21 -16.76
N PRO A 113 -2.60 15.21 -17.96
CA PRO A 113 -1.80 14.08 -18.46
C PRO A 113 -0.68 13.68 -17.49
N TRP A 114 -0.12 14.65 -16.77
CA TRP A 114 0.91 14.42 -15.76
C TRP A 114 0.42 13.60 -14.55
N SER A 115 -0.88 13.61 -14.24
CA SER A 115 -1.46 12.90 -13.08
C SER A 115 -1.17 11.40 -13.13
N ILE A 116 -1.12 10.80 -14.32
CA ILE A 116 -0.83 9.37 -14.49
C ILE A 116 0.59 9.06 -14.01
N PHE A 117 1.56 9.87 -14.43
CA PHE A 117 2.97 9.71 -14.09
C PHE A 117 3.24 10.02 -12.62
N GLN A 118 2.60 11.06 -12.09
CA GLN A 118 2.62 11.34 -10.66
C GLN A 118 2.05 10.15 -9.86
N ALA A 119 0.94 9.55 -10.31
CA ALA A 119 0.27 8.47 -9.57
C ALA A 119 1.14 7.21 -9.57
N VAL A 120 1.81 6.94 -10.69
CA VAL A 120 2.83 5.89 -10.79
C VAL A 120 4.01 6.19 -9.87
N GLY A 121 4.53 7.41 -9.83
CA GLY A 121 5.65 7.79 -8.96
C GLY A 121 5.35 7.61 -7.47
N PHE A 122 4.23 8.17 -6.97
CA PHE A 122 3.80 7.95 -5.59
C PHE A 122 3.39 6.50 -5.30
N GLY A 123 2.85 5.79 -6.29
CA GLY A 123 2.61 4.37 -6.21
C GLY A 123 3.91 3.58 -6.02
N ILE A 124 4.96 3.88 -6.77
CA ILE A 124 6.29 3.27 -6.63
C ILE A 124 6.85 3.57 -5.24
N ALA A 125 6.69 4.80 -4.72
CA ALA A 125 7.10 5.13 -3.36
C ALA A 125 6.47 4.19 -2.31
N GLY A 126 5.16 3.95 -2.40
CA GLY A 126 4.49 3.01 -1.50
C GLY A 126 4.84 1.55 -1.76
N TRP A 127 5.12 1.18 -3.00
CA TRP A 127 5.63 -0.15 -3.32
C TRP A 127 7.00 -0.41 -2.67
N LEU A 128 7.91 0.56 -2.74
CA LEU A 128 9.24 0.54 -2.11
C LEU A 128 9.12 0.52 -0.58
N GLY A 129 8.16 1.24 0.00
CA GLY A 129 7.89 1.14 1.45
C GLY A 129 7.58 -0.31 1.88
N GLY A 130 6.94 -1.10 1.03
CA GLY A 130 6.69 -2.52 1.28
C GLY A 130 7.89 -3.44 1.09
N THR A 131 9.08 -2.94 0.79
CA THR A 131 10.34 -3.70 0.84
C THR A 131 11.07 -3.53 2.17
N LEU A 132 10.68 -2.56 3.00
CA LEU A 132 11.29 -2.33 4.31
C LEU A 132 11.06 -3.52 5.26
N ARG A 133 12.11 -3.88 6.00
CA ARG A 133 12.03 -4.93 7.03
C ARG A 133 11.18 -4.48 8.21
N LYS A 134 10.65 -5.44 9.00
CA LYS A 134 9.78 -5.13 10.17
C LYS A 134 10.44 -4.18 11.17
N LYS A 135 11.76 -4.29 11.35
CA LYS A 135 12.61 -3.45 12.20
C LYS A 135 13.65 -2.68 11.37
N ALA A 136 13.22 -2.04 10.28
CA ALA A 136 14.12 -1.20 9.49
C ALA A 136 14.67 -0.03 10.32
N SER A 137 15.95 0.26 10.12
CA SER A 137 16.65 1.41 10.70
C SER A 137 16.20 2.73 10.05
N TYR A 138 16.49 3.86 10.70
CA TYR A 138 16.28 5.18 10.10
C TYR A 138 16.97 5.34 8.75
N LEU A 139 18.19 4.79 8.62
CA LEU A 139 18.95 4.84 7.38
C LEU A 139 18.24 4.08 6.25
N GLU A 140 17.74 2.87 6.49
CA GLU A 140 16.98 2.11 5.49
C GLU A 140 15.73 2.85 5.03
N VAL A 141 15.01 3.47 5.96
CA VAL A 141 13.81 4.26 5.66
C VAL A 141 14.14 5.50 4.83
N MET A 142 15.22 6.20 5.18
CA MET A 142 15.74 7.33 4.40
C MET A 142 16.19 6.93 3.00
N ILE A 143 16.90 5.81 2.86
CA ILE A 143 17.31 5.27 1.54
C ILE A 143 16.08 5.00 0.68
N VAL A 144 15.05 4.38 1.25
CA VAL A 144 13.78 4.14 0.54
C VAL A 144 13.10 5.45 0.13
N ALA A 145 13.05 6.44 1.02
CA ALA A 145 12.47 7.75 0.72
C ALA A 145 13.23 8.52 -0.37
N VAL A 146 14.56 8.51 -0.32
CA VAL A 146 15.43 9.11 -1.34
C VAL A 146 15.24 8.39 -2.68
N THR A 147 15.27 7.06 -2.68
CA THR A 147 15.08 6.25 -3.91
C THR A 147 13.71 6.50 -4.52
N ALA A 148 12.67 6.57 -3.70
CA ALA A 148 11.31 6.87 -4.13
C ALA A 148 11.20 8.28 -4.73
N THR A 149 11.81 9.28 -4.08
CA THR A 149 11.83 10.66 -4.57
C THR A 149 12.57 10.75 -5.91
N LEU A 150 13.75 10.16 -6.03
CA LEU A 150 14.51 10.15 -7.28
C LEU A 150 13.75 9.44 -8.41
N ALA A 151 13.08 8.32 -8.11
CA ALA A 151 12.24 7.63 -9.09
C ALA A 151 11.09 8.53 -9.56
N PHE A 152 10.42 9.24 -8.65
CA PHE A 152 9.38 10.21 -9.00
C PHE A 152 9.93 11.32 -9.91
N GLU A 153 11.04 11.95 -9.52
CA GLU A 153 11.65 13.05 -10.28
C GLU A 153 12.10 12.61 -11.67
N ILE A 154 12.69 11.41 -11.80
CA ILE A 154 13.07 10.85 -13.10
C ILE A 154 11.82 10.64 -13.98
N ILE A 155 10.76 10.04 -13.44
CA ILE A 155 9.53 9.77 -14.19
C ILE A 155 8.89 11.08 -14.66
N MET A 156 8.78 12.06 -13.77
CA MET A 156 8.15 13.35 -14.07
C MET A 156 8.94 14.12 -15.12
N ASN A 157 10.26 14.26 -14.92
CA ASN A 157 11.09 15.08 -15.79
C ASN A 157 11.43 14.40 -17.12
N ALA A 158 11.40 13.07 -17.20
CA ALA A 158 11.44 12.35 -18.47
C ALA A 158 10.18 12.58 -19.32
N PHE A 159 9.03 12.80 -18.68
CA PHE A 159 7.77 13.04 -19.40
C PHE A 159 7.56 14.52 -19.78
N THR A 160 8.09 15.47 -19.00
CA THR A 160 7.97 16.92 -19.25
C THR A 160 8.23 17.35 -20.71
N PRO A 161 9.29 16.88 -21.41
CA PRO A 161 9.52 17.17 -22.84
C PRO A 161 8.30 16.98 -23.73
N PHE A 162 7.54 15.90 -23.52
CA PHE A 162 6.36 15.56 -24.31
C PHE A 162 5.15 16.47 -24.03
N MET A 163 5.12 17.12 -22.86
CA MET A 163 4.03 18.02 -22.48
C MET A 163 4.25 19.44 -22.98
N ILE A 164 5.47 19.95 -22.88
CA ILE A 164 5.77 21.38 -23.12
C ILE A 164 6.68 21.62 -24.34
N GLY A 165 7.09 20.57 -25.07
CA GLY A 165 7.88 20.69 -26.28
C GLY A 165 9.32 21.16 -26.04
N THR A 166 9.95 20.71 -24.95
CA THR A 166 11.34 21.07 -24.60
C THR A 166 12.29 19.88 -24.73
N SER A 167 13.60 20.13 -24.69
CA SER A 167 14.58 19.04 -24.60
C SER A 167 14.61 18.43 -23.19
N ILE A 168 14.98 17.15 -23.09
CA ILE A 168 15.10 16.48 -21.80
C ILE A 168 16.10 17.18 -20.86
N PHE A 169 17.22 17.68 -21.40
CA PHE A 169 18.23 18.39 -20.60
C PHE A 169 17.68 19.68 -19.99
N VAL A 170 16.91 20.44 -20.77
CA VAL A 170 16.26 21.67 -20.29
C VAL A 170 15.18 21.36 -19.25
N ALA A 171 14.38 20.31 -19.46
CA ALA A 171 13.38 19.88 -18.47
C ALA A 171 14.00 19.57 -17.11
N PHE A 172 15.09 18.78 -17.09
CA PHE A 172 15.80 18.47 -15.84
C PHE A 172 16.47 19.70 -15.23
N ALA A 173 17.07 20.58 -16.03
CA ALA A 173 17.69 21.81 -15.53
C ALA A 173 16.68 22.72 -14.82
N LEU A 174 15.49 22.89 -15.40
CA LEU A 174 14.41 23.70 -14.80
C LEU A 174 13.80 23.04 -13.56
N ALA A 175 13.88 21.71 -13.45
CA ALA A 175 13.36 20.97 -12.31
C ALA A 175 14.29 20.97 -11.09
N LEU A 176 15.57 21.34 -11.22
CA LEU A 176 16.57 21.24 -10.16
C LEU A 176 16.13 21.86 -8.80
N PRO A 177 15.54 23.07 -8.74
CA PRO A 177 15.08 23.62 -7.46
C PRO A 177 13.99 22.75 -6.82
N PHE A 178 13.06 22.23 -7.62
CA PHE A 178 11.95 21.39 -7.17
C PHE A 178 12.44 20.01 -6.72
N ILE A 179 13.41 19.42 -7.44
CA ILE A 179 14.07 18.16 -7.05
C ILE A 179 14.71 18.31 -5.66
N MET A 180 15.43 19.42 -5.43
CA MET A 180 16.09 19.66 -4.14
C MET A 180 15.07 19.80 -3.00
N VAL A 181 14.02 20.59 -3.19
CA VAL A 181 12.96 20.75 -2.18
C VAL A 181 12.29 19.41 -1.88
N HIS A 182 11.93 18.65 -2.91
CA HIS A 182 11.26 17.36 -2.75
C HIS A 182 12.14 16.33 -2.02
N LEU A 183 13.44 16.31 -2.34
CA LEU A 183 14.41 15.43 -1.70
C LEU A 183 14.57 15.77 -0.22
N VAL A 184 14.80 17.05 0.09
CA VAL A 184 14.98 17.52 1.48
C VAL A 184 13.70 17.29 2.29
N SER A 185 12.53 17.65 1.76
CA SER A 185 11.25 17.45 2.47
C SER A 185 10.97 15.97 2.73
N ASN A 186 11.20 15.09 1.76
CA ASN A 186 10.96 13.66 1.94
C ASN A 186 11.95 13.00 2.90
N ILE A 187 13.19 13.48 2.98
CA ILE A 187 14.14 13.06 4.02
C ILE A 187 13.61 13.49 5.41
N ILE A 188 13.17 14.74 5.55
CA ILE A 188 12.61 15.24 6.82
C ILE A 188 11.38 14.42 7.23
N PHE A 189 10.44 14.19 6.32
CA PHE A 189 9.27 13.36 6.60
C PHE A 189 9.64 11.91 6.92
N ALA A 190 10.68 11.36 6.28
CA ALA A 190 11.14 9.99 6.54
C ALA A 190 11.62 9.78 7.98
N LEU A 191 12.12 10.82 8.66
CA LEU A 191 12.48 10.76 10.08
C LEU A 191 11.26 10.49 10.98
N ALA A 192 10.06 10.89 10.58
CA ALA A 192 8.83 10.63 11.34
C ALA A 192 8.26 9.22 11.10
N LEU A 193 8.69 8.50 10.05
CA LEU A 193 8.11 7.21 9.65
C LEU A 193 8.24 6.11 10.72
N PRO A 194 9.40 5.88 11.35
CA PRO A 194 9.52 4.84 12.38
C PRO A 194 8.61 5.09 13.59
N PHE A 195 8.48 6.35 14.01
CA PHE A 195 7.56 6.76 15.07
C PHE A 195 6.10 6.51 14.67
N ALA A 196 5.70 6.97 13.48
CA ALA A 196 4.34 6.79 12.97
C ALA A 196 3.98 5.30 12.83
N LYS A 197 4.89 4.47 12.32
CA LYS A 197 4.70 3.02 12.26
C LYS A 197 4.43 2.43 13.65
N LYS A 198 5.28 2.73 14.63
CA LYS A 198 5.13 2.23 16.00
C LYS A 198 3.81 2.69 16.63
N PHE A 199 3.41 3.93 16.38
CA PHE A 199 2.14 4.48 16.86
C PHE A 199 0.94 3.72 16.28
N ILE A 200 0.93 3.50 14.96
CA ILE A 200 -0.14 2.78 14.27
C ILE A 200 -0.16 1.29 14.64
N GLU A 201 0.98 0.63 14.80
CA GLU A 201 1.03 -0.77 15.26
C GLU A 201 0.46 -0.91 16.67
N LYS A 202 0.79 0.03 17.58
CA LYS A 202 0.29 0.03 18.96
C LYS A 202 -1.22 0.29 19.05
N LYS A 203 -1.75 1.23 18.26
CA LYS A 203 -3.17 1.63 18.30
C LYS A 203 -4.06 0.78 17.38
N GLY A 204 -3.50 0.23 16.31
CA GLY A 204 -4.22 -0.51 15.28
C GLY A 204 -4.50 -1.97 15.63
N GLY A 205 -3.87 -2.53 16.67
CA GLY A 205 -4.16 -3.88 17.16
C GLY A 205 -3.75 -5.00 16.20
N PHE A 206 -2.75 -4.78 15.34
CA PHE A 206 -2.39 -5.71 14.26
C PHE A 206 -1.72 -7.01 14.73
N ASN A 207 -1.34 -7.13 16.00
CA ASN A 207 -0.78 -8.36 16.57
C ASN A 207 -1.78 -9.54 16.54
N GLU A 208 -3.08 -9.26 16.51
CA GLU A 208 -4.15 -10.27 16.54
C GLU A 208 -4.23 -11.09 15.24
N LYS A 209 -3.79 -10.52 14.12
CA LYS A 209 -3.89 -11.14 12.79
C LYS A 209 -2.94 -12.33 12.66
N ASP A 210 -1.69 -12.16 13.06
CA ASP A 210 -0.68 -13.22 13.05
C ASP A 210 -1.08 -14.37 14.00
N ILE A 211 -1.64 -14.04 15.16
CA ILE A 211 -2.14 -15.04 16.12
C ILE A 211 -3.29 -15.85 15.52
N CYS A 212 -4.29 -15.21 14.92
CA CYS A 212 -5.41 -15.89 14.28
C CYS A 212 -4.94 -16.82 13.14
N ILE A 213 -3.99 -16.36 12.32
CA ILE A 213 -3.45 -17.16 11.21
C ILE A 213 -2.65 -18.35 11.74
N ASN A 214 -1.81 -18.16 12.75
CA ASN A 214 -1.02 -19.24 13.36
C ASN A 214 -1.91 -20.30 14.02
N ILE A 215 -3.01 -19.90 14.66
CA ILE A 215 -3.99 -20.84 15.21
C ILE A 215 -4.64 -21.65 14.09
N LEU A 216 -5.09 -21.00 13.00
CA LEU A 216 -5.67 -21.70 11.84
C LEU A 216 -4.67 -22.67 11.17
N ASP A 217 -3.39 -22.30 11.13
CA ASP A 217 -2.30 -23.14 10.62
C ASP A 217 -2.07 -24.37 11.51
N LYS A 218 -2.11 -24.21 12.85
CA LYS A 218 -1.95 -25.32 13.81
C LYS A 218 -2.99 -26.42 13.59
N TYR A 219 -4.21 -26.07 13.17
CA TYR A 219 -5.27 -27.03 12.87
C TYR A 219 -5.29 -27.49 11.40
N GLY A 220 -4.31 -27.11 10.57
CA GLY A 220 -4.23 -27.54 9.17
C GLY A 220 -5.26 -26.89 8.22
N ILE A 221 -6.09 -25.99 8.73
CA ILE A 221 -7.26 -25.42 8.03
C ILE A 221 -6.84 -24.43 6.93
N THR A 222 -5.75 -23.70 7.14
CA THR A 222 -5.19 -22.74 6.18
C THR A 222 -4.77 -23.42 4.87
N SER A 223 -4.34 -24.68 4.94
CA SER A 223 -3.92 -25.46 3.76
C SER A 223 -5.11 -25.82 2.86
N LYS A 224 -6.28 -26.03 3.46
CA LYS A 224 -7.55 -26.38 2.80
C LYS A 224 -8.28 -25.14 2.26
N LEU A 225 -8.19 -23.99 2.94
CA LEU A 225 -8.82 -22.74 2.50
C LEU A 225 -7.89 -21.90 1.60
N ASN A 226 -8.07 -22.02 0.28
CA ASN A 226 -7.30 -21.28 -0.73
C ASN A 226 -7.31 -19.74 -0.60
N TRP A 227 -8.31 -19.15 0.07
CA TRP A 227 -8.34 -17.70 0.31
C TRP A 227 -7.41 -17.27 1.46
N LEU A 228 -7.14 -18.14 2.44
CA LEU A 228 -6.17 -17.91 3.52
C LEU A 228 -4.72 -17.97 3.02
N LYS A 229 -4.42 -18.84 2.05
CA LYS A 229 -3.11 -18.85 1.35
C LYS A 229 -2.76 -17.49 0.70
N LYS A 230 -3.77 -16.69 0.32
CA LYS A 230 -3.58 -15.34 -0.24
C LYS A 230 -3.13 -14.33 0.83
N PHE A 231 -3.41 -14.58 2.11
CA PHE A 231 -2.90 -13.78 3.23
C PHE A 231 -1.42 -14.09 3.46
N ARG A 232 -1.05 -15.38 3.54
CA ARG A 232 0.34 -15.84 3.74
C ARG A 232 1.33 -15.31 2.70
N ARG A 233 0.93 -15.14 1.44
CA ARG A 233 1.83 -14.66 0.36
C ARG A 233 2.07 -13.14 0.35
N LYS A 234 1.26 -12.33 1.02
CA LYS A 234 1.38 -10.86 0.96
C LYS A 234 2.24 -10.24 2.08
N GLU A 235 2.65 -11.04 3.07
CA GLU A 235 3.30 -10.57 4.31
C GLU A 235 4.74 -11.05 4.50
N LYS A 236 5.36 -11.72 3.52
CA LYS A 236 6.83 -11.86 3.53
C LYS A 236 7.46 -10.48 3.22
N LEU A 237 7.40 -9.57 4.20
CA LEU A 237 8.47 -8.59 4.35
C LEU A 237 9.76 -9.40 4.49
N PRO A 238 10.83 -9.07 3.76
CA PRO A 238 12.12 -9.73 3.97
C PRO A 238 12.47 -9.62 5.46
N GLY A 239 12.93 -10.73 6.03
CA GLY A 239 13.31 -10.83 7.45
C GLY A 239 14.34 -9.80 7.86
#